data_AF-A0A2E6TV79-F1
#
_entry.id   AF-A0A2E6TV79-F1
#
_cell.length_a   1.000
_cell.length_b   1.000
_cell.length_c   1.000
_cell.angle_alpha   90.00
_cell.angle_beta   90.00
_cell.angle_gamma   90.00
#
_symmetry.space_group_name_H-M   'P 1'
#
loop_
_entity.id
_entity.type
_entity.pdbx_description
1 polymer ?
#
loop_
_entity_poly.entity_id
_entity_poly.type
_entity_poly.pdbx_seq_one_letter_code
_entity_poly.pdbx_strand_id
1 'polypeptide(L)'
;ARARFSLRANKKARTFFLSINGVQVANWKDKEEFAGKGKGLLFSSRAPYPIKISNIRISEWNGSKPVAVTGVNASPKQDTIRLVNDDTVTGTITRIEDGKIRIKSSFGEVNVPWSKSGLVQFAGGSEGNSNQKLQKGLTRATLQGAGNLDFRIISWQEEKLEVESPVFGRVTLNGAMVESINFNPTTKRNKAGKVLSKKELKRLQRDKEKGRGNLPPLPAPNR
;
A
#
# COMPACT_ATOMS: atom_id res chain seq x y z
N ALA A 1 7.44 6.57 -20.19
CA ALA A 1 7.86 5.39 -19.40
C ALA A 1 7.40 5.53 -17.94
N ARG A 2 7.20 4.43 -17.21
CA ARG A 2 6.90 4.43 -15.76
C ARG A 2 8.03 3.70 -15.02
N ALA A 3 8.46 4.22 -13.87
CA ALA A 3 9.46 3.58 -13.03
C ALA A 3 9.09 3.77 -11.55
N ARG A 4 9.42 2.78 -10.72
CA ARG A 4 9.26 2.82 -9.27
C ARG A 4 10.63 3.02 -8.63
N PHE A 5 10.78 4.09 -7.86
CA PHE A 5 12.01 4.39 -7.15
C PHE A 5 11.85 4.04 -5.66
N SER A 6 12.89 3.48 -5.06
CA SER A 6 13.01 3.32 -3.61
C SER A 6 14.38 3.82 -3.18
N LEU A 7 14.38 4.83 -2.31
CA LEU A 7 15.58 5.34 -1.68
C LEU A 7 15.51 5.01 -0.19
N ARG A 8 16.52 4.31 0.33
CA ARG A 8 16.66 4.02 1.75
C ARG A 8 17.90 4.73 2.27
N ALA A 9 17.76 5.39 3.41
CA ALA A 9 18.83 6.21 3.99
C ALA A 9 19.03 5.82 5.45
N ASN A 10 20.23 5.36 5.79
CA ASN A 10 20.68 5.28 7.17
C ASN A 10 21.55 6.50 7.46
N LYS A 11 20.94 7.53 8.05
CA LYS A 11 21.59 8.83 8.31
C LYS A 11 22.80 8.69 9.24
N LYS A 12 22.73 7.82 10.26
CA LYS A 12 23.82 7.56 11.21
C LYS A 12 25.02 6.89 10.52
N ALA A 13 24.76 5.86 9.73
CA ALA A 13 25.81 5.15 8.98
C ALA A 13 26.27 5.90 7.72
N ARG A 14 25.53 6.94 7.31
CA ARG A 14 25.71 7.71 6.08
C ARG A 14 25.59 6.87 4.81
N THR A 15 24.84 5.79 4.87
CA THR A 15 24.70 4.83 3.76
C THR A 15 23.33 4.96 3.11
N PHE A 16 23.32 4.87 1.78
CA PHE A 16 22.14 5.01 0.96
C PHE A 16 22.03 3.88 -0.03
N PHE A 17 20.79 3.43 -0.24
CA PHE A 17 20.47 2.38 -1.20
C PHE A 17 19.40 2.88 -2.15
N LEU A 18 19.69 2.83 -3.45
CA LEU A 18 18.74 3.16 -4.50
C LEU A 18 18.33 1.89 -5.25
N SER A 19 17.02 1.68 -5.32
CA SER A 19 16.43 0.65 -6.16
C SER A 19 15.51 1.28 -7.21
N ILE A 20 15.58 0.77 -8.43
CA ILE A 20 14.66 1.09 -9.52
C ILE A 20 13.93 -0.20 -9.89
N ASN A 21 12.60 -0.16 -9.86
CA ASN A 21 11.73 -1.32 -10.13
C ASN A 21 12.11 -2.56 -9.31
N GLY A 22 12.42 -2.37 -8.02
CA GLY A 22 12.77 -3.48 -7.11
C GLY A 22 14.23 -3.95 -7.20
N VAL A 23 14.96 -3.57 -8.25
CA VAL A 23 16.39 -3.91 -8.42
C VAL A 23 17.26 -2.84 -7.80
N GLN A 24 18.20 -3.22 -6.92
CA GLN A 24 19.20 -2.29 -6.41
C GLN A 24 20.14 -1.86 -7.54
N VAL A 25 20.16 -0.57 -7.84
CA VAL A 25 21.00 0.00 -8.91
C VAL A 25 22.20 0.77 -8.35
N ALA A 26 22.14 1.23 -7.10
CA ALA A 26 23.26 1.90 -6.45
C ALA A 26 23.24 1.71 -4.93
N ASN A 27 24.45 1.71 -4.35
CA ASN A 27 24.72 1.80 -2.93
C ASN A 27 25.92 2.71 -2.74
N TRP A 28 25.80 3.73 -1.89
CA TRP A 28 26.90 4.64 -1.61
C TRP A 28 26.91 5.07 -0.15
N LYS A 29 28.09 5.55 0.29
CA LYS A 29 28.29 6.17 1.59
C LYS A 29 28.72 7.61 1.38
N ASP A 30 28.04 8.55 2.03
CA ASP A 30 28.43 9.95 1.96
C ASP A 30 29.76 10.15 2.69
N LYS A 31 30.66 10.92 2.06
CA LYS A 31 31.98 11.24 2.62
C LYS A 31 31.86 12.15 3.83
N GLU A 32 30.93 13.09 3.77
CA GLU A 32 30.65 14.06 4.82
C GLU A 32 29.47 13.61 5.68
N GLU A 33 29.26 14.30 6.80
CA GLU A 33 28.09 14.08 7.63
C GLU A 33 26.81 14.50 6.92
N PHE A 34 25.69 13.89 7.31
CA PHE A 34 24.41 14.21 6.72
C PHE A 34 23.99 15.66 7.05
N ALA A 35 24.20 16.58 6.11
CA ALA A 35 23.94 18.02 6.30
C ALA A 35 22.45 18.39 6.41
N GLY A 36 21.54 17.46 6.12
CA GLY A 36 20.10 17.71 6.09
C GLY A 36 19.50 17.87 7.49
N LYS A 37 19.25 19.12 7.90
CA LYS A 37 18.51 19.44 9.15
C LYS A 37 16.98 19.45 8.97
N GLY A 38 16.50 19.38 7.74
CA GLY A 38 15.07 19.46 7.40
C GLY A 38 14.27 18.19 7.70
N LYS A 39 12.97 18.36 7.96
CA LYS A 39 11.98 17.27 8.17
C LYS A 39 11.07 17.02 6.95
N GLY A 40 11.30 17.72 5.84
CA GLY A 40 10.47 17.65 4.63
C GLY A 40 11.16 16.93 3.47
N LEU A 41 10.36 16.48 2.50
CA LEU A 41 10.82 15.98 1.21
C LEU A 41 10.44 16.98 0.11
N LEU A 42 11.39 17.28 -0.78
CA LEU A 42 11.16 18.09 -1.96
C LEU A 42 11.35 17.22 -3.21
N PHE A 43 10.37 17.27 -4.11
CA PHE A 43 10.50 16.71 -5.45
C PHE A 43 10.62 17.88 -6.43
N SER A 44 11.77 18.00 -7.07
CA SER A 44 12.00 18.98 -8.13
C SER A 44 12.37 18.26 -9.43
N SER A 45 11.92 18.82 -10.55
CA SER A 45 12.25 18.33 -11.87
C SER A 45 12.82 19.47 -12.69
N ARG A 46 13.91 19.19 -13.42
CA ARG A 46 14.44 20.07 -14.46
C ARG A 46 14.03 19.62 -15.87
N ALA A 47 13.14 18.62 -15.97
CA ALA A 47 12.68 18.13 -17.25
C ALA A 47 11.74 19.14 -17.92
N PRO A 48 11.81 19.30 -19.26
CA PRO A 48 10.94 20.21 -19.99
C PRO A 48 9.49 19.70 -20.13
N TYR A 49 9.20 18.47 -19.66
CA TYR A 49 7.89 17.83 -19.77
C TYR A 49 7.24 17.61 -18.39
N PRO A 50 5.89 17.60 -18.32
CA PRO A 50 5.17 17.28 -17.08
C PRO A 50 5.53 15.89 -16.55
N ILE A 51 5.90 15.82 -15.26
CA ILE A 51 6.15 14.56 -14.56
C ILE A 51 5.02 14.34 -13.54
N LYS A 52 4.45 13.13 -13.55
CA LYS A 52 3.56 12.68 -12.48
C LYS A 52 4.35 11.86 -11.47
N ILE A 53 4.39 12.33 -10.24
CA ILE A 53 4.85 11.56 -9.08
C ILE A 53 3.60 11.10 -8.33
N SER A 54 3.54 9.82 -7.97
CA SER A 54 2.40 9.23 -7.26
C SER A 54 2.85 8.03 -6.45
N ASN A 55 2.02 7.59 -5.50
CA ASN A 55 2.30 6.48 -4.61
C ASN A 55 3.58 6.70 -3.78
N ILE A 56 3.76 7.94 -3.29
CA ILE A 56 4.85 8.30 -2.39
C ILE A 56 4.63 7.59 -1.05
N ARG A 57 5.66 6.89 -0.55
CA ARG A 57 5.63 6.20 0.74
C ARG A 57 6.90 6.58 1.50
N ILE A 58 6.72 6.90 2.78
CA ILE A 58 7.82 7.14 3.72
C ILE A 58 7.59 6.18 4.88
N SER A 59 8.60 5.41 5.23
CA SER A 59 8.56 4.51 6.37
C SER A 59 9.95 4.42 7.00
N GLU A 60 10.00 4.01 8.25
CA GLU A 60 11.26 3.62 8.86
C GLU A 60 11.85 2.40 8.15
N TRP A 61 13.17 2.29 8.20
CA TRP A 61 13.92 1.18 7.63
C TRP A 61 14.92 0.69 8.66
N ASN A 62 14.89 -0.62 8.90
CA ASN A 62 15.72 -1.30 9.90
C ASN A 62 17.19 -1.49 9.47
N GLY A 63 17.59 -0.97 8.30
CA GLY A 63 18.97 -1.07 7.81
C GLY A 63 19.29 -2.38 7.08
N SER A 64 18.33 -3.31 6.93
CA SER A 64 18.56 -4.52 6.14
C SER A 64 18.77 -4.19 4.68
N LYS A 65 19.78 -4.80 4.03
CA LYS A 65 20.05 -4.55 2.61
C LYS A 65 18.77 -4.77 1.81
N PRO A 66 18.48 -3.93 0.79
CA PRO A 66 17.36 -4.17 -0.09
C PRO A 66 17.44 -5.59 -0.61
N VAL A 67 16.42 -6.37 -0.27
CA VAL A 67 16.12 -7.67 -0.86
C VAL A 67 16.00 -7.42 -2.35
N ALA A 68 17.06 -7.69 -3.11
CA ALA A 68 17.01 -7.62 -4.56
C ALA A 68 15.95 -8.60 -5.02
N VAL A 69 14.91 -8.13 -5.71
CA VAL A 69 14.03 -9.03 -6.45
C VAL A 69 14.85 -9.51 -7.65
N THR A 70 15.73 -10.50 -7.44
CA THR A 70 16.48 -11.16 -8.51
C THR A 70 15.49 -12.02 -9.26
N GLY A 71 14.83 -11.40 -10.25
CA GLY A 71 13.75 -12.01 -11.00
C GLY A 71 13.11 -11.02 -11.96
N VAL A 72 13.93 -10.22 -12.64
CA VAL A 72 13.46 -9.44 -13.79
C VAL A 72 13.01 -10.48 -14.83
N ASN A 73 11.69 -10.61 -15.02
CA ASN A 73 11.00 -11.41 -16.05
C ASN A 73 10.63 -12.87 -15.74
N ALA A 74 10.95 -13.43 -14.57
CA ALA A 74 10.46 -14.77 -14.24
C ALA A 74 9.22 -14.65 -13.35
N SER A 75 8.02 -14.83 -13.92
CA SER A 75 6.84 -15.15 -13.11
C SER A 75 7.18 -16.40 -12.31
N PRO A 76 7.30 -16.33 -10.97
CA PRO A 76 7.72 -17.48 -10.21
C PRO A 76 6.66 -18.57 -10.38
N LYS A 77 7.11 -19.80 -10.68
CA LYS A 77 6.22 -20.96 -10.85
C LYS A 77 5.63 -21.45 -9.51
N GLN A 78 6.22 -20.99 -8.41
CA GLN A 78 5.90 -21.34 -7.04
C GLN A 78 5.83 -20.07 -6.19
N ASP A 79 5.10 -20.12 -5.09
CA ASP A 79 5.13 -19.06 -4.11
C ASP A 79 6.51 -19.02 -3.44
N THR A 80 7.02 -17.82 -3.21
CA THR A 80 8.34 -17.56 -2.64
C THR A 80 8.20 -16.69 -1.41
N ILE A 81 8.77 -17.14 -0.29
CA ILE A 81 8.95 -16.33 0.92
C ILE A 81 10.43 -16.07 1.09
N ARG A 82 10.85 -14.81 1.00
CA ARG A 82 12.20 -14.39 1.37
C ARG A 82 12.20 -13.88 2.81
N LEU A 83 13.02 -14.48 3.64
CA LEU A 83 13.16 -14.16 5.05
C LEU A 83 14.01 -12.89 5.23
N VAL A 84 13.93 -12.29 6.42
CA VAL A 84 14.68 -11.07 6.76
C VAL A 84 16.20 -11.28 6.78
N ASN A 85 16.67 -12.52 6.90
CA ASN A 85 18.07 -12.93 6.82
C ASN A 85 18.49 -13.34 5.39
N ASP A 86 17.68 -13.00 4.38
CA ASP A 86 17.87 -13.32 2.96
C ASP A 86 17.68 -14.79 2.53
N ASP A 87 17.43 -15.70 3.46
CA ASP A 87 17.05 -17.09 3.13
C ASP A 87 15.72 -17.12 2.38
N THR A 88 15.55 -18.11 1.50
CA THR A 88 14.36 -18.21 0.65
C THR A 88 13.70 -19.58 0.81
N VAL A 89 12.38 -19.56 1.01
CA VAL A 89 11.54 -20.75 1.05
C VAL A 89 10.58 -20.70 -0.14
N THR A 90 10.58 -21.73 -0.97
CA THR A 90 9.71 -21.86 -2.14
C THR A 90 8.75 -23.03 -2.00
N GLY A 91 7.54 -22.89 -2.53
CA GLY A 91 6.50 -23.92 -2.46
C GLY A 91 5.12 -23.40 -2.80
N THR A 92 4.10 -23.99 -2.21
CA THR A 92 2.71 -23.50 -2.30
C THR A 92 2.29 -23.01 -0.92
N ILE A 93 1.96 -21.71 -0.81
CA ILE A 93 1.41 -21.14 0.41
C ILE A 93 -0.01 -21.69 0.57
N THR A 94 -0.22 -22.46 1.63
CA THR A 94 -1.51 -23.10 1.92
C THR A 94 -2.35 -22.26 2.87
N ARG A 95 -1.73 -21.47 3.75
CA ARG A 95 -2.43 -20.67 4.76
C ARG A 95 -1.60 -19.49 5.26
N ILE A 96 -2.28 -18.39 5.62
CA ILE A 96 -1.68 -17.24 6.32
C ILE A 96 -2.60 -16.92 7.51
N GLU A 97 -2.17 -17.27 8.72
CA GLU A 97 -2.97 -17.16 9.94
C GLU A 97 -2.08 -17.19 11.19
N ASP A 98 -2.60 -16.79 12.36
CA ASP A 98 -1.91 -16.93 13.65
C ASP A 98 -0.47 -16.37 13.66
N GLY A 99 -0.23 -15.32 12.88
CA GLY A 99 1.09 -14.70 12.71
C GLY A 99 2.11 -15.58 11.98
N LYS A 100 1.67 -16.58 11.21
CA LYS A 100 2.50 -17.53 10.47
C LYS A 100 2.00 -17.71 9.03
N ILE A 101 2.94 -17.94 8.12
CA ILE A 101 2.70 -18.34 6.75
C ILE A 101 3.02 -19.83 6.65
N ARG A 102 2.02 -20.64 6.30
CA ARG A 102 2.19 -22.08 6.06
C ARG A 102 2.49 -22.30 4.59
N ILE A 103 3.64 -22.91 4.31
CA ILE A 103 4.11 -23.19 2.96
C ILE A 103 4.45 -24.67 2.82
N LYS A 104 3.86 -25.32 1.81
CA LYS A 104 4.18 -26.69 1.44
C LYS A 104 5.33 -26.65 0.43
N SER A 105 6.53 -26.97 0.90
CA SER A 105 7.76 -27.03 0.09
C SER A 105 8.06 -28.46 -0.37
N SER A 106 9.08 -28.63 -1.22
CA SER A 106 9.61 -29.95 -1.59
C SER A 106 10.18 -30.73 -0.39
N PHE A 107 10.55 -30.03 0.69
CA PHE A 107 11.12 -30.62 1.91
C PHE A 107 10.07 -30.88 3.00
N GLY A 108 8.79 -30.63 2.71
CA GLY A 108 7.69 -30.76 3.67
C GLY A 108 6.99 -29.44 3.95
N GLU A 109 6.04 -29.49 4.89
CA GLU A 109 5.24 -28.33 5.30
C GLU A 109 5.99 -27.51 6.36
N VAL A 110 6.16 -26.23 6.10
CA VAL A 110 6.94 -25.30 6.92
C VAL A 110 6.04 -24.16 7.38
N ASN A 111 6.13 -23.82 8.67
CA ASN A 111 5.47 -22.65 9.25
C ASN A 111 6.50 -21.52 9.42
N VAL A 112 6.39 -20.49 8.59
CA VAL A 112 7.26 -19.31 8.64
C VAL A 112 6.60 -18.23 9.50
N PRO A 113 7.22 -17.77 10.60
CA PRO A 113 6.70 -16.63 11.36
C PRO A 113 6.64 -15.37 10.50
N TRP A 114 5.51 -14.65 10.54
CA TRP A 114 5.32 -13.39 9.81
C TRP A 114 6.39 -12.35 10.17
N SER A 115 6.82 -12.32 11.43
CA SER A 115 7.89 -11.45 11.92
C SER A 115 9.26 -11.69 11.27
N LYS A 116 9.46 -12.87 10.66
CA LYS A 116 10.70 -13.24 9.96
C LYS A 116 10.56 -13.21 8.44
N SER A 117 9.36 -12.99 7.90
CA SER A 117 9.15 -12.85 6.44
C SER A 117 9.43 -11.42 5.99
N GLY A 118 10.37 -11.25 5.06
CA GLY A 118 10.72 -9.96 4.45
C GLY A 118 9.97 -9.66 3.15
N LEU A 119 9.71 -10.68 2.33
CA LEU A 119 8.95 -10.59 1.08
C LEU A 119 8.16 -11.88 0.87
N VAL A 120 6.89 -11.74 0.49
CA VAL A 120 6.05 -12.84 0.01
C VAL A 120 5.67 -12.56 -1.43
N GLN A 121 6.04 -13.47 -2.33
CA GLN A 121 5.76 -13.36 -3.75
C GLN A 121 4.96 -14.60 -4.19
N PHE A 122 3.72 -14.40 -4.63
CA PHE A 122 2.86 -15.50 -5.09
C PHE A 122 3.19 -15.91 -6.53
N ALA A 123 2.99 -17.20 -6.83
CA ALA A 123 3.15 -17.78 -8.15
C ALA A 123 2.29 -17.03 -9.18
N GLY A 124 2.86 -16.76 -10.36
CA GLY A 124 2.17 -15.97 -11.40
C GLY A 124 2.04 -14.46 -11.11
N GLY A 125 2.56 -13.98 -9.97
CA GLY A 125 2.71 -12.55 -9.69
C GLY A 125 3.89 -11.96 -10.46
N SER A 126 3.64 -11.38 -11.64
CA SER A 126 4.65 -10.57 -12.32
C SER A 126 4.79 -9.21 -11.64
N GLU A 127 5.97 -8.92 -11.08
CA GLU A 127 6.33 -7.53 -10.77
C GLU A 127 6.37 -6.75 -12.09
N GLY A 128 5.34 -5.93 -12.30
CA GLY A 128 5.16 -5.19 -13.55
C GLY A 128 3.70 -5.04 -13.97
N ASN A 129 2.82 -5.97 -13.55
CA ASN A 129 1.39 -5.81 -13.78
C ASN A 129 0.76 -4.91 -12.70
N SER A 130 1.13 -3.63 -12.74
CA SER A 130 0.26 -2.52 -12.29
C SER A 130 -1.10 -2.49 -13.02
N ASN A 131 -1.30 -3.42 -13.98
CA ASN A 131 -2.52 -3.75 -14.69
C ASN A 131 -3.09 -5.13 -14.29
N GLN A 132 -2.81 -5.68 -13.09
CA GLN A 132 -3.83 -6.54 -12.49
C GLN A 132 -5.06 -5.65 -12.37
N LYS A 133 -5.98 -5.82 -13.32
CA LYS A 133 -7.19 -5.02 -13.45
C LYS A 133 -7.89 -5.20 -12.11
N LEU A 134 -7.78 -4.20 -11.23
CA LEU A 134 -8.38 -4.24 -9.91
C LEU A 134 -9.80 -4.77 -10.14
N GLN A 135 -10.11 -5.92 -9.54
CA GLN A 135 -11.37 -6.56 -9.83
C GLN A 135 -12.50 -5.67 -9.32
N LYS A 136 -13.57 -5.53 -10.11
CA LYS A 136 -14.74 -4.75 -9.68
C LYS A 136 -15.27 -5.35 -8.37
N GLY A 137 -15.56 -4.48 -7.40
CA GLY A 137 -16.09 -4.88 -6.09
C GLY A 137 -15.03 -5.23 -5.03
N LEU A 138 -13.73 -5.18 -5.34
CA LEU A 138 -12.70 -5.19 -4.30
C LEU A 138 -12.58 -3.83 -3.64
N THR A 139 -12.28 -3.86 -2.36
CA THR A 139 -11.95 -2.70 -1.53
C THR A 139 -10.45 -2.67 -1.30
N ARG A 140 -9.86 -1.48 -1.32
CA ARG A 140 -8.42 -1.29 -1.04
C ARG A 140 -8.23 -0.78 0.37
N ALA A 141 -7.59 -1.56 1.24
CA ALA A 141 -7.13 -1.10 2.54
C ALA A 141 -5.68 -0.63 2.46
N THR A 142 -5.38 0.51 3.07
CA THR A 142 -4.01 0.95 3.38
C THR A 142 -3.74 0.60 4.83
N LEU A 143 -2.60 -0.02 5.11
CA LEU A 143 -2.24 -0.50 6.45
C LEU A 143 -1.37 0.52 7.20
N GLN A 144 -1.48 0.55 8.53
CA GLN A 144 -0.67 1.38 9.41
C GLN A 144 0.82 1.12 9.19
N GLY A 145 1.57 2.20 8.99
CA GLY A 145 3.00 2.17 8.69
C GLY A 145 3.34 1.71 7.27
N ALA A 146 2.51 0.88 6.62
CA ALA A 146 2.95 0.18 5.43
C ALA A 146 1.94 -0.71 4.63
N GLY A 147 1.66 -0.35 3.37
CA GLY A 147 1.24 -1.30 2.32
C GLY A 147 -0.25 -1.23 1.99
N ASN A 148 -0.64 -1.86 0.87
CA ASN A 148 -2.03 -1.92 0.43
C ASN A 148 -2.46 -3.36 0.28
N LEU A 149 -3.68 -3.67 0.72
CA LEU A 149 -4.33 -4.96 0.49
C LEU A 149 -5.63 -4.72 -0.29
N ASP A 150 -5.87 -5.54 -1.31
CA ASP A 150 -7.11 -5.53 -2.07
C ASP A 150 -7.93 -6.77 -1.73
N PHE A 151 -9.14 -6.58 -1.21
CA PHE A 151 -10.02 -7.65 -0.74
C PHE A 151 -11.50 -7.25 -0.70
N ARG A 152 -12.39 -8.24 -0.58
CA ARG A 152 -13.79 -8.04 -0.16
C ARG A 152 -13.86 -8.15 1.37
N ILE A 153 -14.55 -7.22 2.02
CA ILE A 153 -14.84 -7.29 3.45
C ILE A 153 -16.01 -8.27 3.65
N ILE A 154 -15.83 -9.27 4.53
CA ILE A 154 -16.88 -10.20 4.94
C ILE A 154 -17.53 -9.70 6.23
N SER A 155 -16.73 -9.41 7.25
CA SER A 155 -17.20 -8.91 8.55
C SER A 155 -16.14 -8.04 9.21
N TRP A 156 -16.57 -7.12 10.09
CA TRP A 156 -15.67 -6.36 10.94
C TRP A 156 -16.30 -6.19 12.32
N GLN A 157 -15.82 -6.94 13.30
CA GLN A 157 -16.33 -6.93 14.68
C GLN A 157 -15.16 -7.09 15.65
N GLU A 158 -15.15 -6.38 16.77
CA GLU A 158 -14.17 -6.56 17.86
C GLU A 158 -12.71 -6.62 17.37
N GLU A 159 -12.32 -5.65 16.53
CA GLU A 159 -10.98 -5.58 15.89
C GLU A 159 -10.63 -6.76 14.97
N LYS A 160 -11.54 -7.68 14.69
CA LYS A 160 -11.36 -8.76 13.72
C LYS A 160 -12.00 -8.35 12.40
N LEU A 161 -11.17 -8.16 11.40
CA LEU A 161 -11.56 -7.82 10.03
C LEU A 161 -11.44 -9.09 9.16
N GLU A 162 -12.56 -9.75 8.89
CA GLU A 162 -12.61 -10.91 8.01
C GLU A 162 -12.72 -10.46 6.55
N VAL A 163 -11.81 -10.96 5.72
CA VAL A 163 -11.71 -10.54 4.32
C VAL A 163 -11.49 -11.72 3.39
N GLU A 164 -11.79 -11.52 2.11
CA GLU A 164 -11.53 -12.49 1.04
C GLU A 164 -10.83 -11.79 -0.13
N SER A 165 -9.65 -12.28 -0.49
CA SER A 165 -8.90 -11.78 -1.65
C SER A 165 -8.67 -12.89 -2.67
N PRO A 166 -8.74 -12.58 -3.98
CA PRO A 166 -8.32 -13.53 -5.02
C PRO A 166 -6.85 -13.94 -4.92
N VAL A 167 -6.01 -13.16 -4.21
CA VAL A 167 -4.57 -13.40 -4.11
C VAL A 167 -4.22 -14.31 -2.93
N PHE A 168 -4.86 -14.12 -1.77
CA PHE A 168 -4.50 -14.81 -0.52
C PHE A 168 -5.66 -15.55 0.14
N GLY A 169 -6.82 -15.64 -0.52
CA GLY A 169 -7.99 -16.33 0.01
C GLY A 169 -8.66 -15.60 1.16
N ARG A 170 -9.33 -16.35 2.04
CA ARG A 170 -10.03 -15.83 3.21
C ARG A 170 -9.08 -15.73 4.40
N VAL A 171 -8.98 -14.54 5.00
CA VAL A 171 -8.09 -14.26 6.12
C VAL A 171 -8.79 -13.36 7.14
N THR A 172 -8.50 -13.57 8.43
CA THR A 172 -8.89 -12.66 9.51
C THR A 172 -7.71 -11.76 9.86
N LEU A 173 -7.90 -10.46 9.67
CA LEU A 173 -6.91 -9.42 9.92
C LEU A 173 -7.23 -8.70 11.23
N ASN A 174 -6.22 -8.15 11.90
CA ASN A 174 -6.46 -7.20 12.99
C ASN A 174 -6.85 -5.84 12.40
N GLY A 175 -8.06 -5.37 12.65
CA GLY A 175 -8.59 -4.10 12.14
C GLY A 175 -7.79 -2.87 12.57
N ALA A 176 -7.09 -2.91 13.71
CA ALA A 176 -6.22 -1.82 14.15
C ALA A 176 -5.04 -1.59 13.19
N MET A 177 -4.68 -2.60 12.38
CA MET A 177 -3.63 -2.48 11.39
C MET A 177 -4.08 -1.71 10.13
N VAL A 178 -5.37 -1.39 9.97
CA VAL A 178 -5.90 -0.68 8.81
C VAL A 178 -5.93 0.83 9.08
N GLU A 179 -5.20 1.60 8.28
CA GLU A 179 -5.18 3.07 8.34
C GLU A 179 -6.38 3.67 7.60
N SER A 180 -6.68 3.18 6.39
CA SER A 180 -7.82 3.65 5.62
C SER A 180 -8.36 2.59 4.68
N ILE A 181 -9.64 2.71 4.33
CA ILE A 181 -10.34 1.80 3.42
C ILE A 181 -10.95 2.62 2.28
N ASN A 182 -10.62 2.25 1.05
CA ASN A 182 -11.15 2.84 -0.16
C ASN A 182 -12.06 1.84 -0.88
N PHE A 183 -13.36 2.10 -0.84
CA PHE A 183 -14.35 1.33 -1.57
C PHE A 183 -14.36 1.72 -3.04
N ASN A 184 -14.52 0.73 -3.91
CA ASN A 184 -14.64 0.94 -5.35
C ASN A 184 -13.43 1.68 -6.01
N PRO A 185 -12.17 1.29 -5.71
CA PRO A 185 -10.96 1.94 -6.22
C PRO A 185 -10.83 1.87 -7.76
N THR A 186 -11.61 1.02 -8.42
CA THR A 186 -11.68 0.84 -9.88
C THR A 186 -12.61 1.83 -10.57
N THR A 187 -13.50 2.46 -9.82
CA THR A 187 -14.53 3.31 -10.41
C THR A 187 -13.87 4.64 -10.70
N LYS A 188 -13.74 4.98 -11.98
CA LYS A 188 -13.40 6.36 -12.34
C LYS A 188 -14.47 7.24 -11.68
N ARG A 189 -14.05 8.13 -10.78
CA ARG A 189 -14.93 9.15 -10.21
C ARG A 189 -15.67 9.78 -11.39
N ASN A 190 -16.99 9.59 -11.47
CA ASN A 190 -17.77 10.25 -12.50
C ASN A 190 -17.49 11.75 -12.33
N LYS A 191 -16.83 12.36 -13.33
CA LYS A 191 -16.80 13.83 -13.46
C LYS A 191 -18.20 14.41 -13.72
N ALA A 192 -19.22 13.55 -13.74
CA ALA A 192 -20.63 13.89 -13.68
C ALA A 192 -21.19 13.91 -12.24
N GLY A 193 -20.34 14.03 -11.21
CA GLY A 193 -20.80 14.68 -9.99
C GLY A 193 -21.25 16.06 -10.41
N LYS A 194 -22.57 16.27 -10.52
CA LYS A 194 -23.20 17.49 -11.00
C LYS A 194 -22.61 18.66 -10.22
N VAL A 195 -21.58 19.31 -10.79
CA VAL A 195 -21.08 20.56 -10.24
C VAL A 195 -22.25 21.49 -10.40
N LEU A 196 -22.88 21.86 -9.28
CA LEU A 196 -23.98 22.82 -9.28
C LEU A 196 -23.53 23.99 -10.13
N SER A 197 -24.25 24.23 -11.22
CA SER A 197 -24.00 25.40 -12.06
C SER A 197 -24.01 26.64 -11.16
N LYS A 198 -23.31 27.72 -11.55
CA LYS A 198 -23.38 29.01 -10.81
C LYS A 198 -24.83 29.43 -10.53
N LYS A 199 -25.77 29.06 -11.40
CA LYS A 199 -27.21 29.29 -11.25
C LYS A 199 -27.83 28.45 -10.12
N GLU A 200 -27.49 27.17 -10.02
CA GLU A 200 -27.95 26.26 -8.95
C GLU A 200 -27.33 26.65 -7.59
N LEU A 201 -26.05 27.04 -7.56
CA LEU A 201 -25.37 27.57 -6.36
C LEU A 201 -26.03 28.85 -5.84
N LYS A 202 -26.30 29.83 -6.73
CA LYS A 202 -27.02 31.06 -6.35
C LYS A 202 -28.46 30.79 -5.95
N ARG A 203 -29.10 29.73 -6.44
CA ARG A 203 -30.46 29.35 -6.02
C ARG A 203 -30.45 28.79 -4.60
N LEU A 204 -29.55 27.87 -4.30
CA LEU A 204 -29.39 27.30 -2.94
C LEU A 204 -28.97 28.35 -1.91
N GLN A 205 -28.12 29.31 -2.27
CA GLN A 205 -27.77 30.43 -1.40
C GLN A 205 -28.98 31.34 -1.11
N ARG A 206 -29.79 31.65 -2.13
CA ARG A 206 -31.02 32.43 -1.96
C ARG A 206 -32.10 31.69 -1.16
N ASP A 207 -32.21 30.38 -1.33
CA ASP A 207 -33.19 29.57 -0.60
C ASP A 207 -32.80 29.43 0.89
N LYS A 208 -31.49 29.42 1.18
CA LYS A 208 -30.94 29.49 2.55
C LYS A 208 -31.15 30.87 3.19
N GLU A 209 -30.96 31.95 2.42
CA GLU A 209 -31.19 33.33 2.88
C GLU A 209 -32.68 33.65 3.07
N LYS A 210 -33.58 32.98 2.35
CA LYS A 210 -35.03 33.17 2.44
C LYS A 210 -35.73 32.32 3.51
N GLY A 211 -34.99 31.62 4.36
CA GLY A 211 -35.55 30.89 5.51
C GLY A 211 -36.56 29.79 5.17
N ARG A 212 -36.56 29.26 3.94
CA ARG A 212 -37.48 28.18 3.52
C ARG A 212 -36.90 26.76 3.65
N GLY A 213 -35.82 26.60 4.40
CA GLY A 213 -35.31 25.30 4.82
C GLY A 213 -35.76 25.02 6.24
N ASN A 214 -36.90 24.38 6.42
CA ASN A 214 -37.34 23.90 7.73
C ASN A 214 -36.41 22.75 8.17
N LEU A 215 -35.30 23.09 8.81
CA LEU A 215 -34.52 22.15 9.60
C LEU A 215 -35.21 22.05 10.97
N PRO A 216 -35.58 20.85 11.46
CA PRO A 216 -36.07 20.72 12.82
C PRO A 216 -34.99 21.21 13.80
N PRO A 217 -35.37 21.90 14.90
CA PRO A 217 -34.40 22.41 15.87
C PRO A 217 -33.65 21.24 16.52
N LEU A 218 -32.33 21.41 16.66
CA LEU A 218 -31.46 20.48 17.38
C LEU A 218 -31.88 20.41 18.85
N PRO A 219 -31.91 19.22 19.48
CA PRO A 219 -32.19 19.10 20.90
C PRO A 219 -31.10 19.83 21.71
N ALA A 220 -31.54 20.57 22.73
CA ALA A 220 -30.65 21.34 23.60
C ALA A 220 -29.69 20.40 24.34
N PRO A 221 -28.43 20.83 24.59
CA PRO A 221 -27.48 20.04 25.34
C PRO A 221 -27.96 19.88 26.79
N ASN A 222 -28.09 18.64 27.26
CA ASN A 222 -28.35 18.35 28.66
C ASN A 222 -27.22 18.94 29.52
N ARG A 223 -27.61 19.73 30.51
CA ARG A 223 -26.77 20.10 31.65
C ARG A 223 -26.56 18.91 32.57
#